data_AF-Q6EX54-F1
#
_entry.id   AF-Q6EX54-F1
#
_cell.length_a   1.000
_cell.length_b   1.000
_cell.length_c   1.000
_cell.angle_alpha   90.00
_cell.angle_beta   90.00
_cell.angle_gamma   90.00
#
_symmetry.space_group_name_H-M   'P 1'
#
loop_
_entity.id
_entity.type
_entity.pdbx_description
1 polymer ?
#
loop_
_entity_poly.entity_id
_entity_poly.type
_entity_poly.pdbx_seq_one_letter_code
_entity_poly.pdbx_strand_id
1 'polypeptide(L)'
;MADQLATEIIEKIRVHAYTDKQITIGSELRDLEIQSLELTEIMFDIEESYGIHIELDTSEAWSNLKNVGDLVEATRALIAAKS
;
A
#
# COMPACT_ATOMS: atom_id res chain seq x y z
N MET A 1 9.24 15.27 9.58
CA MET A 1 9.66 13.86 9.49
C MET A 1 8.93 13.31 8.28
N ALA A 2 9.59 13.37 7.12
CA ALA A 2 8.99 12.97 5.85
C ALA A 2 8.56 11.50 5.94
N ASP A 3 7.38 11.20 5.43
CA ASP A 3 6.67 9.94 5.59
C ASP A 3 7.52 8.73 5.19
N GLN A 4 8.29 8.20 6.15
CA GLN A 4 9.14 7.04 5.98
C GLN A 4 8.31 5.82 5.58
N LEU A 5 7.10 5.73 6.16
CA LEU A 5 6.05 4.80 5.77
C LEU A 5 5.66 4.94 4.29
N ALA A 6 5.52 6.17 3.78
CA ALA A 6 5.18 6.39 2.38
C ALA A 6 6.28 5.86 1.46
N THR A 7 7.54 6.16 1.80
CA THR A 7 8.69 5.68 1.03
C THR A 7 8.76 4.15 1.03
N GLU A 8 8.61 3.51 2.19
CA GLU A 8 8.64 2.05 2.31
C GLU A 8 7.51 1.37 1.52
N ILE A 9 6.29 1.89 1.63
CA ILE A 9 5.13 1.38 0.89
C ILE A 9 5.33 1.60 -0.62
N ILE A 10 5.79 2.78 -1.03
CA ILE A 10 6.11 3.08 -2.44
C ILE A 10 7.17 2.10 -2.96
N GLU A 11 8.21 1.80 -2.18
CA GLU A 11 9.24 0.84 -2.58
C GLU A 11 8.68 -0.58 -2.70
N LYS A 12 7.86 -1.04 -1.75
CA LYS A 12 7.19 -2.35 -1.83
C LYS A 12 6.32 -2.42 -3.09
N ILE A 13 5.44 -1.44 -3.31
CA ILE A 13 4.62 -1.37 -4.52
C ILE A 13 5.51 -1.39 -5.78
N ARG A 14 6.62 -0.65 -5.77
CA ARG A 14 7.54 -0.58 -6.92
C ARG A 14 8.16 -1.94 -7.28
N VAL A 15 8.49 -2.74 -6.27
CA VAL A 15 9.00 -4.11 -6.48
C VAL A 15 7.96 -4.98 -7.18
N HIS A 16 6.67 -4.85 -6.82
CA HIS A 16 5.59 -5.63 -7.41
C HIS A 16 5.04 -5.05 -8.73
N ALA A 17 5.09 -3.73 -8.92
CA ALA A 17 4.55 -3.02 -10.09
C ALA A 17 5.37 -3.19 -11.37
N TYR A 18 6.51 -3.90 -11.34
CA TYR A 18 7.44 -4.09 -12.48
C TYR A 18 7.67 -2.82 -13.30
N THR A 19 7.70 -1.64 -12.65
CA THR A 19 7.81 -0.36 -13.34
C THR A 19 9.13 0.33 -12.99
N ASP A 20 9.85 0.75 -14.02
CA ASP A 20 11.01 1.66 -13.86
C ASP A 20 10.57 3.11 -13.62
N LYS A 21 9.27 3.41 -13.75
CA LYS A 21 8.73 4.76 -13.55
C LYS A 21 8.81 5.17 -12.07
N GLN A 22 8.93 6.48 -11.87
CA GLN A 22 8.88 7.08 -10.55
C GLN A 22 7.44 6.95 -10.02
N ILE A 23 7.22 5.99 -9.12
CA ILE A 23 5.96 5.86 -8.40
C ILE A 23 5.87 7.02 -7.41
N THR A 24 4.77 7.77 -7.49
CA THR A 24 4.46 8.84 -6.56
C THR A 24 3.14 8.54 -5.87
N ILE A 25 2.82 9.24 -4.79
CA ILE A 25 1.51 9.14 -4.12
C ILE A 25 0.31 9.43 -5.05
N GLY A 26 0.52 10.16 -6.16
CA GLY A 26 -0.53 10.39 -7.16
C GLY A 26 -0.63 9.30 -8.24
N SER A 27 0.26 8.30 -8.23
CA SER A 27 0.26 7.24 -9.24
C SER A 27 -0.88 6.25 -8.98
N GLU A 28 -1.65 5.94 -10.02
CA GLU A 28 -2.75 4.98 -9.92
C GLU A 28 -2.22 3.54 -9.88
N LEU A 29 -2.70 2.72 -8.94
CA LEU A 29 -2.34 1.30 -8.83
C LEU A 29 -2.77 0.51 -10.09
N ARG A 30 -3.86 0.97 -10.73
CA ARG A 30 -4.35 0.41 -12.00
C ARG A 30 -3.44 0.72 -13.19
N ASP A 31 -2.83 1.90 -13.20
CA ASP A 31 -1.84 2.30 -14.23
C ASP A 31 -0.51 1.54 -14.07
N LEU A 32 -0.24 1.04 -12.86
CA LEU A 32 0.90 0.20 -12.55
C LEU A 32 0.66 -1.28 -12.90
N GLU A 33 -0.46 -1.60 -13.54
CA GLU A 33 -0.89 -2.97 -13.90
C GLU A 33 -0.90 -3.96 -12.72
N ILE A 34 -0.96 -3.45 -11.48
CA ILE A 34 -1.06 -4.26 -10.28
C ILE A 34 -2.42 -4.96 -10.30
N GLN A 35 -2.42 -6.28 -10.48
CA GLN A 35 -3.64 -7.06 -10.44
C GLN A 35 -3.99 -7.36 -8.98
N SER A 36 -5.20 -7.86 -8.74
CA SER A 36 -5.67 -8.23 -7.41
C SER A 36 -4.74 -9.22 -6.68
N LEU A 37 -3.93 -9.98 -7.42
CA LEU A 37 -2.94 -10.90 -6.86
C LEU A 37 -1.76 -10.15 -6.25
N GLU A 38 -1.15 -9.21 -6.98
CA GLU A 38 -0.05 -8.38 -6.46
C GLU A 38 -0.51 -7.50 -5.30
N LEU A 39 -1.74 -6.97 -5.36
CA LEU A 39 -2.36 -6.26 -4.23
C LEU A 39 -2.43 -7.13 -2.97
N THR A 40 -2.79 -8.40 -3.13
CA THR A 40 -2.86 -9.36 -2.02
C THR A 40 -1.47 -9.66 -1.46
N GLU A 41 -0.46 -9.84 -2.31
CA GLU A 41 0.93 -10.04 -1.86
C GLU A 41 1.47 -8.82 -1.10
N ILE A 42 1.28 -7.61 -1.64
CA ILE A 42 1.68 -6.35 -0.97
C ILE A 42 0.98 -6.24 0.39
N MET A 43 -0.30 -6.62 0.47
CA MET A 43 -1.07 -6.62 1.71
C MET A 43 -0.42 -7.55 2.76
N PHE A 44 -0.13 -8.80 2.40
CA PHE A 44 0.55 -9.75 3.29
C PHE A 44 1.93 -9.24 3.74
N ASP A 45 2.71 -8.68 2.82
CA ASP A 45 4.06 -8.18 3.10
C ASP A 45 4.04 -6.99 4.08
N ILE A 46 3.02 -6.14 3.98
CA ILE A 46 2.78 -5.01 4.89
C ILE A 46 2.25 -5.49 6.25
N GLU A 47 1.31 -6.44 6.28
CA GLU A 47 0.85 -7.05 7.53
C GLU A 47 2.01 -7.61 8.36
N GLU A 48 2.91 -8.36 7.71
CA GLU A 48 4.09 -8.93 8.36
C GLU A 48 5.10 -7.83 8.74
N SER A 49 5.39 -6.88 7.84
CA SER A 49 6.38 -5.83 8.07
C SER A 49 6.01 -4.89 9.22
N TYR A 50 4.73 -4.52 9.33
CA TYR A 50 4.25 -3.60 10.36
C TYR A 50 3.56 -4.33 11.53
N GLY A 51 3.42 -5.65 11.46
CA GLY A 51 2.70 -6.45 12.44
C GLY A 51 1.25 -6.00 12.62
N ILE A 52 0.64 -5.44 11.59
CA ILE A 52 -0.77 -5.03 11.60
C ILE A 52 -1.62 -6.19 11.08
N HIS A 53 -2.77 -6.44 11.72
CA HIS A 53 -3.75 -7.36 11.17
C HIS A 53 -4.79 -6.52 10.47
N ILE A 54 -4.88 -6.66 9.15
CA ILE A 54 -5.84 -5.96 8.32
C ILE A 54 -7.17 -6.69 8.53
N GLU A 55 -7.99 -6.17 9.47
CA GLU A 55 -9.36 -6.64 9.63
C GLU A 55 -10.16 -6.40 8.34
N LEU A 56 -11.23 -7.18 8.10
CA LEU A 56 -12.03 -7.14 6.87
C LEU A 56 -12.44 -5.72 6.43
N ASP A 57 -12.80 -4.83 7.38
CA ASP A 57 -13.11 -3.41 7.11
C ASP A 57 -11.94 -2.67 6.42
N THR A 58 -10.72 -3.07 6.75
CA THR A 58 -9.49 -2.54 6.20
C THR A 58 -9.18 -3.16 4.84
N SER A 59 -9.34 -4.47 4.68
CA SER A 59 -9.13 -5.13 3.39
C SER A 59 -10.05 -4.56 2.30
N GLU A 60 -11.28 -4.20 2.68
CA GLU A 60 -12.22 -3.48 1.80
C GLU A 60 -11.73 -2.07 1.46
N ALA A 61 -11.22 -1.33 2.45
CA ALA A 61 -10.61 -0.02 2.22
C ALA A 61 -9.44 -0.12 1.23
N TRP A 62 -8.62 -1.19 1.34
CA TRP A 62 -7.45 -1.45 0.50
C TRP A 62 -7.81 -1.87 -0.93
N SER A 63 -8.87 -2.66 -1.09
CA SER A 63 -9.42 -3.02 -2.40
C SER A 63 -10.03 -1.83 -3.14
N ASN A 64 -10.44 -0.79 -2.41
CA ASN A 64 -11.06 0.40 -2.99
C ASN A 64 -10.05 1.52 -3.31
N LEU A 65 -8.77 1.32 -2.98
CA LEU A 65 -7.71 2.29 -3.23
C LEU A 65 -7.43 2.38 -4.73
N LYS A 66 -7.32 3.61 -5.22
CA LYS A 66 -7.08 3.86 -6.64
C LYS A 66 -5.65 4.27 -6.90
N ASN A 67 -5.04 4.96 -5.93
CA ASN A 67 -3.69 5.47 -6.03
C ASN A 67 -2.83 5.02 -4.83
N VAL A 68 -1.52 5.19 -5.00
CA VAL A 68 -0.50 4.85 -4.01
C VAL A 68 -0.64 5.70 -2.75
N GLY A 69 -1.09 6.96 -2.88
CA GLY A 69 -1.34 7.86 -1.76
C GLY A 69 -2.42 7.33 -0.83
N ASP A 70 -3.52 6.83 -1.38
CA ASP A 70 -4.60 6.21 -0.64
C ASP A 70 -4.06 5.00 0.15
N LEU A 71 -3.18 4.18 -0.45
CA LEU A 71 -2.54 3.04 0.22
C LEU A 71 -1.67 3.48 1.41
N VAL A 72 -0.88 4.52 1.22
CA VAL A 72 -0.03 5.08 2.27
C VAL A 72 -0.87 5.64 3.41
N GLU A 73 -1.92 6.41 3.10
CA GLU A 73 -2.81 6.97 4.12
C GLU A 73 -3.59 5.87 4.86
N ALA A 74 -4.09 4.86 4.15
CA ALA A 74 -4.77 3.72 4.75
C ALA A 74 -3.85 2.96 5.69
N THR A 75 -2.62 2.64 5.27
CA THR A 75 -1.62 1.98 6.14
C THR A 75 -1.30 2.80 7.37
N ARG A 76 -1.12 4.12 7.19
CA ARG A 76 -0.84 5.04 8.29
C ARG A 76 -1.98 5.08 9.29
N ALA A 77 -3.21 5.17 8.80
CA ALA A 77 -4.41 5.19 9.63
C ALA A 77 -4.54 3.91 10.46
N LEU A 78 -4.18 2.75 9.92
CA LEU A 78 -4.22 1.47 10.64
C LEU A 78 -3.18 1.37 11.73
N ILE A 79 -1.94 1.74 11.43
CA ILE A 79 -0.86 1.75 12.42
C ILE A 79 -1.24 2.70 13.56
N ALA A 80 -1.82 3.85 13.24
CA ALA A 80 -2.30 4.83 14.21
C ALA A 80 -3.51 4.32 15.01
N ALA A 81 -4.47 3.64 14.37
CA ALA A 81 -5.66 3.09 15.03
C ALA A 81 -5.34 1.91 15.95
N LYS A 82 -4.24 1.19 15.69
CA LYS A 82 -3.72 0.12 16.55
C LYS A 82 -3.03 0.64 17.83
N SER A 83 -2.67 1.92 17.90
CA SER A 83 -1.95 2.54 19.04
C SER A 83 -2.86 3.09 20.12
#